data_AF-A0A960V7N9-F1
#
_entry.id   AF-A0A960V7N9-F1
#
_cell.length_a   1.000
_cell.length_b   1.000
_cell.length_c   1.000
_cell.angle_alpha   90.00
_cell.angle_beta   90.00
_cell.angle_gamma   90.00
#
_symmetry.space_group_name_H-M   'P 1'
#
loop_
_entity.id
_entity.type
_entity.pdbx_description
1 polymer ?
#
loop_
_entity_poly.entity_id
_entity_poly.type
_entity_poly.pdbx_seq_one_letter_code
_entity_poly.pdbx_strand_id
1 'polypeptide(L)'
;MKFLIILSFILFSNCSFDDGPKIKTLMGLLGNSGSNSISGINTGSFNISLKNANLVPEFNEAISNYKVSVENPVTSIELSMFTENLSSFSIIANNQSISASTFPVEIPLNIGLNPVKLNIVLSDGSVKNYFIDITRNPISIVNSLSNLVLSAGTLSPSFDTNTYSYSTIVPISQASITLTPTASSPESSVITINGNVVTSGTSSDPISLNPGANLVNVLLTASNGSTINYSVNIERNTPSAVNTLSNLIVSTGVLNPLFNPGTLNYSFTVDHTVTNLEIFPTATDSNSNITINGSFVASGSGSGNLNLNFGTNSYSIIVTAQNGTSNNYSISVIRTQPSSINTLSNLFINQGSLTPTFSSGTNSYSITLPNSNTGIEFTPMATDGNSTITLNGNSINSGNPSGNQSLNVGSNIFNLVVTAQNGSQNTYTINVTRESPALTPTGLRIFVTDAVYDGNLGGVSGADSKCNSDINKPNDGSTFKALVSADPNGVVSDRSACNAGNCSTANQNRDWVIKANSEYFRSSDSARILTSTAAGILIFGSLENNISTSNLDVWTGLNGDWTVSDNCADWTSNSSTGRVGNSNFLNQNSIGLKVETCSLQKHLICVEQ
;
A
#
# COMPACT_ATOMS: atom_id res chain seq x y z
N MET A 1 59.22 -34.48 14.39
CA MET A 1 59.81 -35.83 14.20
C MET A 1 59.27 -36.36 12.87
N LYS A 2 60.13 -36.37 11.82
CA LYS A 2 60.05 -37.00 10.46
C LYS A 2 58.69 -36.99 9.71
N PHE A 3 58.46 -36.10 8.71
CA PHE A 3 58.70 -36.25 7.23
C PHE A 3 57.88 -37.41 6.60
N LEU A 4 57.10 -37.30 5.51
CA LEU A 4 57.33 -36.62 4.22
C LEU A 4 56.05 -36.59 3.32
N ILE A 5 55.72 -35.39 2.81
CA ILE A 5 55.23 -34.92 1.48
C ILE A 5 54.67 -35.93 0.45
N ILE A 6 53.50 -35.61 -0.16
CA ILE A 6 53.28 -35.66 -1.63
C ILE A 6 52.46 -34.42 -2.07
N LEU A 7 52.97 -33.75 -3.10
CA LEU A 7 52.48 -32.52 -3.75
C LEU A 7 51.94 -32.85 -5.16
N SER A 8 50.76 -32.32 -5.47
CA SER A 8 50.21 -31.80 -6.76
C SER A 8 50.59 -32.41 -8.12
N PHE A 9 49.61 -32.66 -9.02
CA PHE A 9 49.15 -31.70 -10.05
C PHE A 9 48.03 -32.27 -10.95
N ILE A 10 47.31 -31.34 -11.57
CA ILE A 10 46.06 -31.40 -12.33
C ILE A 10 46.32 -31.39 -13.86
N LEU A 11 45.30 -31.82 -14.65
CA LEU A 11 44.97 -31.57 -16.09
C LEU A 11 45.58 -32.50 -17.17
N PHE A 12 44.74 -33.30 -17.86
CA PHE A 12 44.01 -32.92 -19.08
C PHE A 12 43.04 -34.03 -19.56
N SER A 13 41.79 -33.61 -19.79
CA SER A 13 40.80 -33.93 -20.85
C SER A 13 40.65 -35.32 -21.51
N ASN A 14 39.36 -35.69 -21.57
CA ASN A 14 38.60 -36.29 -22.68
C ASN A 14 39.02 -37.67 -23.24
N CYS A 15 38.21 -38.68 -22.95
CA CYS A 15 37.40 -39.32 -24.00
C CYS A 15 36.31 -40.22 -23.39
N SER A 16 35.08 -39.99 -23.87
CA SER A 16 33.92 -40.86 -23.72
C SER A 16 34.07 -42.07 -24.65
N PHE A 17 33.63 -43.25 -24.23
CA PHE A 17 33.32 -44.35 -25.12
C PHE A 17 31.89 -44.83 -24.85
N ASP A 18 31.04 -44.57 -25.83
CA ASP A 18 29.69 -45.11 -25.97
C ASP A 18 29.71 -46.17 -27.09
N ASP A 19 28.99 -47.24 -26.83
CA ASP A 19 28.36 -48.23 -27.70
C ASP A 19 29.02 -48.86 -28.96
N GLY A 20 29.27 -50.18 -28.83
CA GLY A 20 28.86 -51.27 -29.74
C GLY A 20 29.62 -51.49 -31.08
N PRO A 21 29.41 -52.61 -31.82
CA PRO A 21 28.47 -53.73 -31.59
C PRO A 21 29.02 -55.17 -31.83
N LYS A 22 28.23 -56.17 -31.39
CA LYS A 22 27.99 -57.52 -31.98
C LYS A 22 29.17 -58.32 -32.56
N ILE A 23 29.47 -59.50 -31.99
CA ILE A 23 29.64 -60.75 -32.76
C ILE A 23 29.05 -61.94 -31.99
N LYS A 24 28.24 -62.71 -32.73
CA LYS A 24 27.57 -63.97 -32.35
C LYS A 24 28.40 -65.12 -32.93
N THR A 25 28.42 -66.25 -32.22
CA THR A 25 28.62 -67.63 -32.70
C THR A 25 30.01 -68.28 -32.51
N LEU A 26 29.94 -69.48 -31.91
CA LEU A 26 30.84 -70.64 -32.00
C LEU A 26 32.10 -70.66 -31.13
N MET A 27 32.12 -71.53 -30.13
CA MET A 27 33.21 -72.49 -29.92
C MET A 27 32.80 -73.60 -28.94
N GLY A 28 32.46 -74.75 -29.52
CA GLY A 28 32.73 -76.04 -28.91
C GLY A 28 34.01 -76.61 -29.53
N LEU A 29 34.70 -77.44 -28.75
CA LEU A 29 35.82 -78.32 -29.09
C LEU A 29 37.19 -77.68 -29.37
N LEU A 30 38.14 -78.14 -28.56
CA LEU A 30 39.60 -78.36 -28.73
C LEU A 30 40.30 -77.79 -27.49
N GLY A 31 40.78 -78.63 -26.58
CA GLY A 31 42.04 -79.34 -26.82
C GLY A 31 43.19 -78.40 -26.48
N ASN A 32 43.38 -78.09 -25.20
CA ASN A 32 44.46 -77.21 -24.76
C ASN A 32 45.73 -78.03 -24.51
N SER A 33 46.60 -78.08 -25.52
CA SER A 33 48.03 -78.36 -25.40
C SER A 33 48.77 -77.03 -25.51
N GLY A 34 49.51 -76.62 -24.48
CA GLY A 34 50.29 -75.39 -24.55
C GLY A 34 50.87 -74.93 -23.21
N SER A 35 51.98 -75.53 -22.85
CA SER A 35 52.96 -75.13 -21.82
C SER A 35 53.44 -73.68 -21.91
N ASN A 36 53.60 -73.01 -20.74
CA ASN A 36 54.82 -72.32 -20.24
C ASN A 36 54.45 -71.43 -19.04
N SER A 37 54.69 -71.86 -17.80
CA SER A 37 55.96 -71.80 -17.04
C SER A 37 56.25 -70.43 -16.39
N ILE A 38 55.93 -70.32 -15.10
CA ILE A 38 56.67 -69.49 -14.14
C ILE A 38 57.14 -70.41 -13.02
N SER A 39 58.44 -70.33 -12.80
CA SER A 39 59.32 -71.20 -12.04
C SER A 39 59.15 -71.06 -10.53
N GLY A 40 58.54 -72.07 -9.91
CA GLY A 40 59.00 -72.63 -8.64
C GLY A 40 59.56 -74.01 -8.95
N ILE A 41 60.89 -74.18 -8.86
CA ILE A 41 61.56 -75.44 -9.09
C ILE A 41 61.13 -76.40 -7.98
N ASN A 42 60.13 -77.24 -8.24
CA ASN A 42 59.89 -78.43 -7.43
C ASN A 42 60.76 -79.52 -8.04
N THR A 43 61.87 -79.83 -7.37
CA THR A 43 62.76 -80.94 -7.68
C THR A 43 61.95 -82.23 -7.65
N GLY A 44 61.56 -82.71 -8.83
CA GLY A 44 60.61 -83.81 -9.01
C GLY A 44 61.15 -85.14 -8.50
N SER A 45 60.91 -85.43 -7.21
CA SER A 45 61.18 -86.74 -6.61
C SER A 45 59.94 -87.33 -5.93
N PHE A 46 58.95 -86.51 -5.60
CA PHE A 46 57.77 -86.91 -4.83
C PHE A 46 56.62 -85.88 -4.95
N ASN A 47 55.39 -86.30 -5.30
CA ASN A 47 54.20 -85.45 -5.35
C ASN A 47 52.92 -86.23 -5.02
N ILE A 48 51.97 -85.60 -4.32
CA ILE A 48 50.60 -86.09 -4.11
C ILE A 48 49.62 -85.03 -4.64
N SER A 49 48.68 -85.44 -5.47
CA SER A 49 47.62 -84.57 -5.99
C SER A 49 46.26 -85.27 -5.98
N LEU A 50 45.21 -84.47 -6.02
CA LEU A 50 43.83 -84.94 -6.11
C LEU A 50 43.22 -84.40 -7.40
N LYS A 51 42.38 -85.20 -8.06
CA LYS A 51 41.51 -84.74 -9.14
C LYS A 51 40.20 -84.23 -8.54
N ASN A 52 39.69 -83.12 -9.07
CA ASN A 52 38.45 -82.45 -8.64
C ASN A 52 38.50 -81.82 -7.24
N ALA A 53 39.68 -81.72 -6.61
CA ALA A 53 39.87 -81.00 -5.36
C ALA A 53 41.35 -80.59 -5.16
N ASN A 54 41.60 -79.62 -4.29
CA ASN A 54 42.96 -79.19 -3.94
C ASN A 54 43.25 -79.50 -2.47
N LEU A 55 44.47 -79.96 -2.19
CA LEU A 55 44.98 -80.09 -0.83
C LEU A 55 45.14 -78.71 -0.20
N VAL A 56 44.73 -78.57 1.06
CA VAL A 56 44.95 -77.36 1.86
C VAL A 56 45.77 -77.76 3.10
N PRO A 57 47.02 -77.23 3.26
CA PRO A 57 47.75 -76.38 2.32
C PRO A 57 48.17 -77.14 1.04
N GLU A 58 48.67 -76.41 0.02
CA GLU A 58 49.26 -77.05 -1.17
C GLU A 58 50.31 -78.09 -0.77
N PHE A 59 50.45 -79.13 -1.59
CA PHE A 59 51.29 -80.27 -1.26
C PHE A 59 52.75 -79.85 -1.01
N ASN A 60 53.29 -80.31 0.13
CA ASN A 60 54.68 -80.14 0.52
C ASN A 60 55.09 -81.38 1.30
N GLU A 61 56.19 -82.03 0.89
CA GLU A 61 56.64 -83.30 1.43
C GLU A 61 56.79 -83.31 2.97
N ALA A 62 57.12 -82.16 3.59
CA ALA A 62 57.30 -82.01 5.03
C ALA A 62 55.99 -81.91 5.82
N ILE A 63 54.84 -81.75 5.15
CA ILE A 63 53.52 -81.60 5.78
C ILE A 63 52.79 -82.95 5.76
N SER A 64 52.44 -83.47 6.92
CA SER A 64 51.76 -84.77 7.02
C SER A 64 50.23 -84.67 7.05
N ASN A 65 49.63 -83.48 7.24
CA ASN A 65 48.19 -83.33 7.38
C ASN A 65 47.63 -82.32 6.38
N TYR A 66 46.59 -82.71 5.67
CA TYR A 66 45.89 -81.90 4.68
C TYR A 66 44.40 -81.94 4.91
N LYS A 67 43.71 -80.88 4.50
CA LYS A 67 42.26 -80.80 4.49
C LYS A 67 41.76 -80.56 3.09
N VAL A 68 40.60 -81.12 2.79
CA VAL A 68 39.90 -80.98 1.52
C VAL A 68 38.41 -80.88 1.82
N SER A 69 37.71 -79.97 1.18
CA SER A 69 36.24 -79.96 1.19
C SER A 69 35.75 -80.12 -0.23
N VAL A 70 34.78 -81.01 -0.42
CA VAL A 70 34.12 -81.22 -1.71
C VAL A 70 32.62 -81.14 -1.55
N GLU A 71 31.95 -80.69 -2.60
CA GLU A 71 30.49 -80.65 -2.66
C GLU A 71 29.90 -82.06 -2.71
N ASN A 72 28.65 -82.19 -2.28
CA ASN A 72 28.00 -83.49 -2.21
C ASN A 72 28.03 -84.32 -3.51
N PRO A 73 27.89 -83.77 -4.73
CA PRO A 73 27.91 -84.57 -5.96
C PRO A 73 29.23 -85.34 -6.17
N VAL A 74 30.32 -84.94 -5.50
CA VAL A 74 31.61 -85.63 -5.55
C VAL A 74 31.55 -86.89 -4.67
N THR A 75 31.14 -88.00 -5.26
CA THR A 75 31.03 -89.31 -4.57
C THR A 75 32.38 -89.99 -4.37
N SER A 76 33.41 -89.57 -5.09
CA SER A 76 34.77 -90.09 -4.99
C SER A 76 35.79 -89.04 -5.41
N ILE A 77 37.03 -89.19 -4.94
CA ILE A 77 38.19 -88.39 -5.39
C ILE A 77 39.26 -89.32 -5.92
N GLU A 78 39.88 -88.93 -7.02
CA GLU A 78 41.00 -89.65 -7.62
C GLU A 78 42.31 -89.11 -7.01
N LEU A 79 42.95 -89.92 -6.17
CA LEU A 79 44.26 -89.66 -5.57
C LEU A 79 45.35 -90.08 -6.55
N SER A 80 46.22 -89.15 -6.91
CA SER A 80 47.40 -89.40 -7.74
C SER A 80 48.67 -89.17 -6.94
N MET A 81 49.68 -89.99 -7.22
CA MET A 81 50.99 -89.86 -6.60
C MET A 81 52.07 -90.15 -7.63
N PHE A 82 53.16 -89.39 -7.56
CA PHE A 82 54.37 -89.62 -8.33
C PHE A 82 55.57 -89.68 -7.39
N THR A 83 56.41 -90.70 -7.52
CA THR A 83 57.73 -90.74 -6.87
C THR A 83 58.65 -91.71 -7.60
N GLU A 84 59.93 -91.34 -7.73
CA GLU A 84 60.92 -92.09 -8.50
C GLU A 84 61.42 -93.37 -7.79
N ASN A 85 61.20 -93.49 -6.48
CA ASN A 85 61.74 -94.57 -5.64
C ASN A 85 60.67 -95.30 -4.82
N LEU A 86 59.49 -95.55 -5.40
CA LEU A 86 58.42 -96.26 -4.69
C LEU A 86 58.74 -97.76 -4.56
N SER A 87 58.80 -98.26 -3.32
CA SER A 87 58.87 -99.70 -3.05
C SER A 87 57.48 -100.30 -2.89
N SER A 88 56.66 -99.72 -1.99
CA SER A 88 55.27 -100.12 -1.78
C SER A 88 54.46 -98.97 -1.18
N PHE A 89 53.13 -99.07 -1.25
CA PHE A 89 52.23 -98.13 -0.59
C PHE A 89 51.00 -98.86 -0.03
N SER A 90 50.35 -98.24 0.94
CA SER A 90 49.03 -98.64 1.41
C SER A 90 48.17 -97.41 1.66
N ILE A 91 46.90 -97.51 1.26
CA ILE A 91 45.90 -96.47 1.49
C ILE A 91 44.86 -97.02 2.46
N ILE A 92 44.58 -96.28 3.51
CA ILE A 92 43.48 -96.53 4.43
C ILE A 92 42.54 -95.34 4.29
N ALA A 93 41.35 -95.55 3.74
CA ALA A 93 40.31 -94.54 3.67
C ALA A 93 39.14 -95.00 4.52
N ASN A 94 38.58 -94.13 5.37
CA ASN A 94 37.43 -94.45 6.22
C ASN A 94 37.64 -95.73 7.05
N ASN A 95 38.85 -95.91 7.61
CA ASN A 95 39.27 -97.08 8.38
C ASN A 95 39.25 -98.42 7.60
N GLN A 96 39.17 -98.40 6.28
CA GLN A 96 39.26 -99.57 5.42
C GLN A 96 40.48 -99.49 4.51
N SER A 97 41.21 -100.60 4.36
CA SER A 97 42.32 -100.69 3.40
C SER A 97 41.78 -100.70 1.97
N ILE A 98 42.28 -99.79 1.14
CA ILE A 98 41.97 -99.74 -0.29
C ILE A 98 43.00 -100.60 -1.04
N SER A 99 42.54 -101.67 -1.68
CA SER A 99 43.38 -102.52 -2.52
C SER A 99 43.71 -101.80 -3.83
N ALA A 100 44.94 -101.31 -3.95
CA ALA A 100 45.46 -100.70 -5.17
C ALA A 100 46.91 -101.11 -5.38
N SER A 101 47.28 -101.36 -6.64
CA SER A 101 48.65 -101.72 -7.05
C SER A 101 49.35 -100.61 -7.83
N THR A 102 48.61 -99.59 -8.27
CA THR A 102 49.12 -98.44 -9.05
C THR A 102 48.27 -97.19 -8.77
N PHE A 103 48.83 -96.00 -9.03
CA PHE A 103 48.09 -94.73 -9.06
C PHE A 103 47.67 -94.39 -10.51
N PRO A 104 46.58 -93.61 -10.73
CA PRO A 104 45.69 -93.02 -9.73
C PRO A 104 44.78 -94.05 -9.01
N VAL A 105 44.33 -93.71 -7.80
CA VAL A 105 43.43 -94.52 -6.97
C VAL A 105 42.15 -93.75 -6.67
N GLU A 106 41.00 -94.35 -6.92
CA GLU A 106 39.70 -93.76 -6.60
C GLU A 106 39.33 -94.03 -5.14
N ILE A 107 39.07 -92.96 -4.38
CA ILE A 107 38.68 -93.02 -2.98
C ILE A 107 37.18 -92.68 -2.88
N PRO A 108 36.31 -93.64 -2.52
CA PRO A 108 34.90 -93.36 -2.30
C PRO A 108 34.70 -92.51 -1.04
N LEU A 109 33.78 -91.55 -1.13
CA LEU A 109 33.48 -90.62 -0.06
C LEU A 109 32.06 -90.84 0.47
N ASN A 110 31.94 -91.01 1.78
CA ASN A 110 30.68 -90.89 2.51
C ASN A 110 30.37 -89.41 2.77
N ILE A 111 29.12 -89.08 3.06
CA ILE A 111 28.77 -87.74 3.52
C ILE A 111 29.44 -87.49 4.88
N GLY A 112 30.03 -86.30 5.06
CA GLY A 112 30.79 -85.93 6.26
C GLY A 112 32.30 -86.10 6.10
N LEU A 113 33.01 -86.26 7.21
CA LEU A 113 34.46 -86.39 7.24
C LEU A 113 34.90 -87.78 6.75
N ASN A 114 35.80 -87.80 5.78
CA ASN A 114 36.43 -89.00 5.24
C ASN A 114 37.95 -88.93 5.47
N PRO A 115 38.48 -89.52 6.55
CA PRO A 115 39.92 -89.52 6.78
C PRO A 115 40.60 -90.52 5.84
N VAL A 116 41.63 -90.04 5.13
CA VAL A 116 42.49 -90.86 4.26
C VAL A 116 43.91 -90.84 4.83
N LYS A 117 44.45 -92.01 5.13
CA LYS A 117 45.85 -92.21 5.49
C LYS A 117 46.57 -92.92 4.35
N LEU A 118 47.59 -92.26 3.80
CA LEU A 118 48.49 -92.81 2.79
C LEU A 118 49.83 -93.12 3.46
N ASN A 119 50.19 -94.41 3.55
CA ASN A 119 51.50 -94.86 4.02
C ASN A 119 52.35 -95.29 2.80
N ILE A 120 53.55 -94.73 2.68
CA ILE A 120 54.43 -94.93 1.53
C ILE A 120 55.77 -95.45 2.01
N VAL A 121 56.26 -96.51 1.39
CA VAL A 121 57.59 -97.09 1.65
C VAL A 121 58.46 -96.86 0.42
N LEU A 122 59.58 -96.16 0.61
CA LEU A 122 60.55 -95.89 -0.46
C LEU A 122 61.56 -97.04 -0.58
N SER A 123 62.29 -97.10 -1.70
CA SER A 123 63.30 -98.14 -1.99
C SER A 123 64.44 -98.21 -0.96
N ASP A 124 64.66 -97.14 -0.18
CA ASP A 124 65.63 -97.09 0.93
C ASP A 124 65.06 -97.61 2.26
N GLY A 125 63.80 -98.04 2.29
CA GLY A 125 63.09 -98.53 3.48
C GLY A 125 62.47 -97.44 4.35
N SER A 126 62.63 -96.15 4.00
CA SER A 126 62.00 -95.05 4.72
C SER A 126 60.47 -95.03 4.52
N VAL A 127 59.74 -94.63 5.56
CA VAL A 127 58.27 -94.61 5.57
C VAL A 127 57.76 -93.19 5.72
N LYS A 128 56.89 -92.74 4.80
CA LYS A 128 56.18 -91.46 4.86
C LYS A 128 54.69 -91.68 5.04
N ASN A 129 54.08 -90.93 5.96
CA ASN A 129 52.65 -90.98 6.25
C ASN A 129 52.02 -89.62 5.98
N TYR A 130 50.95 -89.63 5.19
CA TYR A 130 50.13 -88.46 4.90
C TYR A 130 48.68 -88.73 5.30
N PHE A 131 48.05 -87.74 5.93
CA PHE A 131 46.67 -87.74 6.40
C PHE A 131 45.92 -86.65 5.65
N ILE A 132 44.82 -87.02 4.98
CA ILE A 132 43.98 -86.13 4.22
C ILE A 132 42.57 -86.24 4.78
N ASP A 133 42.12 -85.19 5.46
CA ASP A 133 40.76 -85.06 5.97
C ASP A 133 39.88 -84.48 4.86
N ILE A 134 39.10 -85.35 4.21
CA ILE A 134 38.21 -84.97 3.11
C ILE A 134 36.78 -84.84 3.64
N THR A 135 36.27 -83.62 3.76
CA THR A 135 34.88 -83.36 4.14
C THR A 135 34.01 -83.29 2.87
N ARG A 136 33.13 -84.29 2.69
CA ARG A 136 32.07 -84.25 1.67
C ARG A 136 30.83 -83.62 2.28
N ASN A 137 30.48 -82.42 1.82
CA ASN A 137 29.37 -81.66 2.40
C ASN A 137 28.03 -82.39 2.19
N PRO A 138 27.09 -82.39 3.15
CA PRO A 138 25.77 -83.02 2.99
C PRO A 138 24.92 -82.29 1.94
N ILE A 139 24.00 -83.02 1.29
CA ILE A 139 22.90 -82.40 0.53
C ILE A 139 21.93 -81.79 1.55
N SER A 140 21.84 -80.47 1.59
CA SER A 140 20.72 -79.79 2.22
C SER A 140 19.55 -79.69 1.26
N ILE A 141 18.36 -80.02 1.77
CA ILE A 141 17.07 -79.73 1.15
C ILE A 141 16.46 -78.43 1.71
N VAL A 142 17.09 -77.84 2.73
CA VAL A 142 16.56 -76.68 3.45
C VAL A 142 16.77 -75.43 2.61
N ASN A 143 15.71 -74.98 1.97
CA ASN A 143 15.65 -73.78 1.14
C ASN A 143 14.76 -72.70 1.77
N SER A 144 14.69 -72.62 3.10
CA SER A 144 13.95 -71.57 3.83
C SER A 144 14.86 -70.47 4.41
N LEU A 145 14.35 -69.24 4.46
CA LEU A 145 14.98 -68.16 5.21
C LEU A 145 14.63 -68.29 6.70
N SER A 146 15.58 -67.96 7.58
CA SER A 146 15.37 -67.81 9.02
C SER A 146 15.11 -66.35 9.42
N ASN A 147 15.47 -65.39 8.57
CA ASN A 147 15.16 -63.98 8.75
C ASN A 147 15.16 -63.22 7.41
N LEU A 148 14.40 -62.13 7.34
CA LEU A 148 14.46 -61.14 6.27
C LEU A 148 14.26 -59.75 6.87
N VAL A 149 15.29 -58.90 6.78
CA VAL A 149 15.25 -57.54 7.31
C VAL A 149 15.34 -56.53 6.19
N LEU A 150 14.58 -55.45 6.29
CA LEU A 150 14.62 -54.31 5.38
C LEU A 150 15.40 -53.16 6.01
N SER A 151 16.15 -52.38 5.21
CA SER A 151 16.79 -51.16 5.72
C SER A 151 15.83 -49.99 5.93
N ALA A 152 14.62 -50.04 5.36
CA ALA A 152 13.56 -49.07 5.58
C ALA A 152 12.17 -49.73 5.48
N GLY A 153 11.20 -49.23 6.24
CA GLY A 153 9.86 -49.81 6.32
C GLY A 153 9.80 -51.08 7.19
N THR A 154 8.63 -51.69 7.24
CA THR A 154 8.35 -52.88 8.06
C THR A 154 7.61 -53.91 7.23
N LEU A 155 8.09 -55.15 7.25
CA LEU A 155 7.39 -56.24 6.57
C LEU A 155 5.98 -56.42 7.14
N SER A 156 5.01 -56.52 6.23
CA SER A 156 3.63 -56.88 6.50
C SER A 156 3.23 -58.07 5.61
N PRO A 157 2.93 -59.25 6.21
CA PRO A 157 3.00 -59.56 7.64
C PRO A 157 4.45 -59.52 8.17
N SER A 158 4.63 -59.56 9.50
CA SER A 158 5.96 -59.76 10.10
C SER A 158 6.58 -61.05 9.56
N PHE A 159 7.90 -61.08 9.45
CA PHE A 159 8.59 -62.23 8.86
C PHE A 159 8.21 -63.55 9.56
N ASP A 160 7.80 -64.53 8.75
CA ASP A 160 7.58 -65.91 9.13
C ASP A 160 8.14 -66.84 8.06
N THR A 161 8.83 -67.90 8.48
CA THR A 161 9.56 -68.81 7.58
C THR A 161 8.68 -69.47 6.50
N ASN A 162 7.36 -69.57 6.72
CA ASN A 162 6.40 -70.18 5.79
C ASN A 162 5.59 -69.14 5.01
N THR A 163 5.90 -67.85 5.19
CA THR A 163 5.30 -66.77 4.42
C THR A 163 6.23 -66.33 3.29
N TYR A 164 5.72 -66.42 2.05
CA TYR A 164 6.49 -66.16 0.84
C TYR A 164 6.14 -64.84 0.15
N SER A 165 5.19 -64.08 0.69
CA SER A 165 4.82 -62.77 0.16
C SER A 165 4.69 -61.77 1.28
N TYR A 166 5.42 -60.67 1.13
CA TYR A 166 5.47 -59.57 2.06
C TYR A 166 5.20 -58.27 1.33
N SER A 167 4.76 -57.29 2.09
CA SER A 167 4.60 -55.93 1.62
C SER A 167 5.21 -54.94 2.60
N THR A 168 5.60 -53.77 2.11
CA THR A 168 5.93 -52.61 2.96
C THR A 168 5.61 -51.33 2.19
N ILE A 169 5.36 -50.24 2.91
CA ILE A 169 5.22 -48.91 2.34
C ILE A 169 6.43 -48.09 2.78
N VAL A 170 7.01 -47.32 1.87
CA VAL A 170 8.13 -46.40 2.16
C VAL A 170 7.81 -44.98 1.66
N PRO A 171 8.31 -43.93 2.34
CA PRO A 171 8.08 -42.56 1.91
C PRO A 171 8.72 -42.28 0.55
N ILE A 172 8.21 -41.28 -0.16
CA ILE A 172 8.74 -40.88 -1.48
C ILE A 172 10.21 -40.45 -1.42
N SER A 173 10.73 -40.00 -0.26
CA SER A 173 12.16 -39.70 -0.08
C SER A 173 13.07 -40.94 -0.14
N GLN A 174 12.53 -42.15 0.05
CA GLN A 174 13.28 -43.40 0.02
C GLN A 174 13.51 -43.85 -1.44
N ALA A 175 14.62 -43.41 -2.04
CA ALA A 175 14.94 -43.73 -3.44
C ALA A 175 15.47 -45.15 -3.65
N SER A 176 15.99 -45.80 -2.59
CA SER A 176 16.50 -47.16 -2.64
C SER A 176 16.33 -47.88 -1.31
N ILE A 177 16.47 -49.19 -1.31
CA ILE A 177 16.39 -50.03 -0.11
C ILE A 177 17.39 -51.18 -0.22
N THR A 178 17.75 -51.77 0.91
CA THR A 178 18.53 -53.01 0.95
C THR A 178 17.79 -54.05 1.76
N LEU A 179 18.01 -55.32 1.40
CA LEU A 179 17.45 -56.47 2.09
C LEU A 179 18.59 -57.27 2.71
N THR A 180 18.41 -57.71 3.94
CA THR A 180 19.33 -58.59 4.67
C THR A 180 18.65 -59.93 4.94
N PRO A 181 18.65 -60.85 3.95
CA PRO A 181 18.12 -62.20 4.12
C PRO A 181 19.10 -63.09 4.90
N THR A 182 18.58 -63.96 5.75
CA THR A 182 19.37 -64.99 6.45
C THR A 182 18.81 -66.37 6.10
N ALA A 183 19.64 -67.24 5.52
CA ALA A 183 19.25 -68.62 5.22
C ALA A 183 19.22 -69.47 6.51
N SER A 184 18.30 -70.44 6.57
CA SER A 184 18.29 -71.44 7.66
C SER A 184 19.47 -72.41 7.59
N SER A 185 20.14 -72.52 6.44
CA SER A 185 21.35 -73.35 6.24
C SER A 185 22.36 -72.60 5.37
N PRO A 186 23.08 -71.61 5.94
CA PRO A 186 23.89 -70.65 5.17
C PRO A 186 25.10 -71.27 4.47
N GLU A 187 25.65 -72.38 4.97
CA GLU A 187 26.83 -73.05 4.39
C GLU A 187 26.50 -73.89 3.14
N SER A 188 25.21 -74.15 2.87
CA SER A 188 24.76 -75.07 1.81
C SER A 188 23.62 -74.51 0.96
N SER A 189 23.40 -73.20 1.01
CA SER A 189 22.37 -72.51 0.24
C SER A 189 22.91 -71.24 -0.40
N VAL A 190 22.37 -70.88 -1.57
CA VAL A 190 22.68 -69.63 -2.26
C VAL A 190 21.43 -68.74 -2.24
N ILE A 191 21.57 -67.51 -1.75
CA ILE A 191 20.52 -66.48 -1.85
C ILE A 191 20.84 -65.59 -3.05
N THR A 192 19.83 -65.30 -3.86
CA THR A 192 19.89 -64.22 -4.84
C THR A 192 18.75 -63.23 -4.61
N ILE A 193 19.05 -61.94 -4.76
CA ILE A 193 18.04 -60.87 -4.75
C ILE A 193 18.02 -60.25 -6.14
N ASN A 194 16.87 -60.34 -6.83
CA ASN A 194 16.73 -59.95 -8.24
C ASN A 194 17.82 -60.57 -9.15
N GLY A 195 18.27 -61.79 -8.84
CA GLY A 195 19.30 -62.52 -9.58
C GLY A 195 20.75 -62.28 -9.14
N ASN A 196 21.01 -61.26 -8.30
CA ASN A 196 22.35 -61.01 -7.76
C ASN A 196 22.59 -61.82 -6.48
N VAL A 197 23.73 -62.50 -6.37
CA VAL A 197 24.08 -63.32 -5.19
C VAL A 197 24.30 -62.42 -3.97
N VAL A 198 23.69 -62.79 -2.84
CA VAL A 198 23.84 -62.09 -1.55
C VAL A 198 24.26 -63.10 -0.49
N THR A 199 25.30 -62.76 0.28
CA THR A 199 25.76 -63.61 1.38
C THR A 199 24.72 -63.61 2.51
N SER A 200 24.39 -64.79 3.03
CA SER A 200 23.43 -64.92 4.14
C SER A 200 23.81 -64.05 5.34
N GLY A 201 22.85 -63.30 5.87
CA GLY A 201 23.03 -62.38 7.00
C GLY A 201 23.64 -61.03 6.63
N THR A 202 23.94 -60.79 5.34
CA THR A 202 24.51 -59.51 4.87
C THR A 202 23.49 -58.72 4.05
N SER A 203 23.64 -57.39 4.07
CA SER A 203 22.82 -56.50 3.26
C SER A 203 23.14 -56.71 1.78
N SER A 204 22.09 -56.75 0.94
CA SER A 204 22.24 -56.61 -0.50
C SER A 204 22.82 -55.25 -0.89
N ASP A 205 23.23 -55.12 -2.15
CA ASP A 205 23.40 -53.82 -2.78
C ASP A 205 22.09 -53.02 -2.78
N PRO A 206 22.15 -51.67 -2.84
CA PRO A 206 20.97 -50.82 -2.91
C PRO A 206 20.11 -51.13 -4.13
N ILE A 207 18.83 -51.41 -3.88
CA ILE A 207 17.80 -51.63 -4.89
C ILE A 207 17.07 -50.31 -5.11
N SER A 208 17.22 -49.73 -6.30
CA SER A 208 16.50 -48.51 -6.68
C SER A 208 14.99 -48.76 -6.73
N LEU A 209 14.22 -47.84 -6.17
CA LEU A 209 12.76 -47.89 -6.14
C LEU A 209 12.19 -46.81 -7.06
N ASN A 210 11.24 -47.18 -7.91
CA ASN A 210 10.40 -46.23 -8.62
C ASN A 210 9.19 -45.84 -7.74
N PRO A 211 8.59 -44.65 -7.90
CA PRO A 211 7.30 -44.37 -7.26
C PRO A 211 6.24 -45.41 -7.64
N GLY A 212 5.44 -45.84 -6.67
CA GLY A 212 4.48 -46.94 -6.79
C GLY A 212 5.05 -48.29 -6.37
N ALA A 213 4.47 -49.37 -6.91
CA ALA A 213 4.83 -50.74 -6.58
C ALA A 213 6.18 -51.18 -7.17
N ASN A 214 7.04 -51.77 -6.34
CA ASN A 214 8.32 -52.37 -6.72
C ASN A 214 8.37 -53.80 -6.18
N LEU A 215 8.44 -54.78 -7.06
CA LEU A 215 8.57 -56.18 -6.67
C LEU A 215 10.04 -56.59 -6.55
N VAL A 216 10.45 -57.05 -5.38
CA VAL A 216 11.77 -57.64 -5.14
C VAL A 216 11.62 -59.14 -4.91
N ASN A 217 12.35 -59.94 -5.68
CA ASN A 217 12.38 -61.40 -5.53
C ASN A 217 13.64 -61.82 -4.79
N VAL A 218 13.47 -62.59 -3.72
CA VAL A 218 14.55 -63.22 -2.95
C VAL A 218 14.46 -64.72 -3.15
N LEU A 219 15.28 -65.24 -4.05
CA LEU A 219 15.34 -66.65 -4.40
C LEU A 219 16.40 -67.34 -3.56
N LEU A 220 16.01 -68.37 -2.82
CA LEU A 220 16.89 -69.24 -2.04
C LEU A 220 16.97 -70.60 -2.72
N THR A 221 18.19 -71.02 -3.07
CA THR A 221 18.49 -72.32 -3.71
C THR A 221 19.30 -73.18 -2.75
N ALA A 222 18.76 -74.32 -2.35
CA ALA A 222 19.50 -75.30 -1.56
C ALA A 222 20.47 -76.11 -2.43
N SER A 223 21.48 -76.74 -1.82
CA SER A 223 22.48 -77.55 -2.51
C SER A 223 21.94 -78.72 -3.36
N ASN A 224 20.69 -79.16 -3.13
CA ASN A 224 20.00 -80.15 -3.97
C ASN A 224 19.34 -79.57 -5.24
N GLY A 225 19.42 -78.25 -5.44
CA GLY A 225 18.76 -77.52 -6.52
C GLY A 225 17.31 -77.11 -6.24
N SER A 226 16.72 -77.48 -5.10
CA SER A 226 15.38 -77.04 -4.72
C SER A 226 15.38 -75.54 -4.38
N THR A 227 14.36 -74.82 -4.84
CA THR A 227 14.27 -73.38 -4.66
C THR A 227 12.99 -72.96 -3.94
N ILE A 228 13.06 -71.87 -3.17
CA ILE A 228 11.91 -71.11 -2.67
C ILE A 228 12.14 -69.65 -3.04
N ASN A 229 11.08 -68.97 -3.48
CA ASN A 229 11.10 -67.54 -3.77
C ASN A 229 10.26 -66.78 -2.73
N TYR A 230 10.87 -65.82 -2.05
CA TYR A 230 10.17 -64.84 -1.23
C TYR A 230 9.99 -63.57 -2.06
N SER A 231 8.78 -63.04 -2.07
CA SER A 231 8.44 -61.79 -2.75
C SER A 231 8.24 -60.68 -1.73
N VAL A 232 8.84 -59.52 -1.98
CA VAL A 232 8.60 -58.31 -1.21
C VAL A 232 8.06 -57.25 -2.15
N ASN A 233 6.78 -56.92 -2.02
CA ASN A 233 6.14 -55.82 -2.73
C ASN A 233 6.33 -54.51 -1.94
N ILE A 234 7.16 -53.64 -2.47
CA ILE A 234 7.54 -52.37 -1.84
C ILE A 234 6.76 -51.26 -2.53
N GLU A 235 5.78 -50.69 -1.84
CA GLU A 235 5.03 -49.53 -2.31
C GLU A 235 5.77 -48.25 -1.89
N ARG A 236 6.45 -47.59 -2.83
CA ARG A 236 7.03 -46.27 -2.59
C ARG A 236 5.95 -45.23 -2.86
N ASN A 237 5.63 -44.39 -1.88
CA ASN A 237 4.60 -43.35 -2.04
C ASN A 237 4.81 -42.54 -3.33
N THR A 238 3.74 -42.22 -4.05
CA THR A 238 3.78 -41.37 -5.25
C THR A 238 3.82 -39.88 -4.89
N PRO A 239 4.49 -39.02 -5.68
CA PRO A 239 4.46 -37.58 -5.47
C PRO A 239 3.03 -37.04 -5.54
N SER A 240 2.65 -36.22 -4.55
CA SER A 240 1.33 -35.59 -4.54
C SER A 240 1.11 -34.67 -5.74
N ALA A 241 -0.12 -34.65 -6.24
CA ALA A 241 -0.60 -33.76 -7.31
C ALA A 241 -1.37 -32.54 -6.79
N VAL A 242 -1.50 -32.39 -5.46
CA VAL A 242 -2.32 -31.35 -4.85
C VAL A 242 -1.63 -29.98 -4.93
N ASN A 243 -2.03 -29.18 -5.91
CA ASN A 243 -1.49 -27.84 -6.17
C ASN A 243 -2.48 -26.72 -5.82
N THR A 244 -3.39 -26.95 -4.87
CA THR A 244 -4.39 -25.95 -4.47
C THR A 244 -4.03 -25.28 -3.14
N LEU A 245 -4.63 -24.12 -2.89
CA LEU A 245 -4.63 -23.47 -1.58
C LEU A 245 -5.84 -23.92 -0.76
N SER A 246 -5.65 -24.10 0.54
CA SER A 246 -6.71 -24.30 1.54
C SER A 246 -7.17 -22.97 2.15
N ASN A 247 -6.35 -21.93 2.07
CA ASN A 247 -6.68 -20.57 2.51
C ASN A 247 -5.87 -19.51 1.73
N LEU A 248 -6.43 -18.31 1.59
CA LEU A 248 -5.75 -17.14 1.04
C LEU A 248 -6.29 -15.89 1.73
N ILE A 249 -5.43 -15.25 2.52
CA ILE A 249 -5.75 -14.03 3.26
C ILE A 249 -4.86 -12.88 2.78
N VAL A 250 -5.37 -11.66 2.84
CA VAL A 250 -4.62 -10.42 2.60
C VAL A 250 -4.64 -9.55 3.86
N SER A 251 -3.57 -8.80 4.11
CA SER A 251 -3.47 -7.94 5.31
C SER A 251 -4.42 -6.73 5.30
N THR A 252 -4.93 -6.34 4.13
CA THR A 252 -5.83 -5.20 3.92
C THR A 252 -6.74 -5.47 2.73
N GLY A 253 -7.93 -4.85 2.75
CA GLY A 253 -9.00 -5.15 1.80
C GLY A 253 -9.67 -6.50 2.07
N VAL A 254 -10.56 -6.90 1.17
CA VAL A 254 -11.28 -8.17 1.23
C VAL A 254 -11.30 -8.75 -0.17
N LEU A 255 -10.87 -10.01 -0.33
CA LEU A 255 -10.90 -10.68 -1.62
C LEU A 255 -12.33 -10.70 -2.18
N ASN A 256 -12.48 -10.31 -3.44
CA ASN A 256 -13.71 -10.46 -4.20
C ASN A 256 -13.46 -11.33 -5.45
N PRO A 257 -14.11 -12.51 -5.56
CA PRO A 257 -15.02 -13.10 -4.57
C PRO A 257 -14.29 -13.53 -3.28
N LEU A 258 -15.04 -13.87 -2.22
CA LEU A 258 -14.44 -14.48 -1.03
C LEU A 258 -13.66 -15.75 -1.41
N PHE A 259 -12.61 -16.05 -0.66
CA PHE A 259 -11.72 -17.15 -1.01
C PHE A 259 -12.46 -18.48 -1.15
N ASN A 260 -12.21 -19.15 -2.26
CA ASN A 260 -12.60 -20.53 -2.52
C ASN A 260 -11.45 -21.23 -3.27
N PRO A 261 -11.02 -22.44 -2.88
CA PRO A 261 -9.90 -23.14 -3.52
C PRO A 261 -10.02 -23.30 -5.05
N GLY A 262 -11.25 -23.36 -5.59
CA GLY A 262 -11.53 -23.48 -7.03
C GLY A 262 -11.55 -22.15 -7.79
N THR A 263 -11.57 -21.00 -7.10
CA THR A 263 -11.50 -19.68 -7.73
C THR A 263 -10.05 -19.25 -7.88
N LEU A 264 -9.66 -18.93 -9.12
CA LEU A 264 -8.27 -18.57 -9.44
C LEU A 264 -8.03 -17.07 -9.51
N ASN A 265 -9.06 -16.24 -9.71
CA ASN A 265 -8.89 -14.81 -9.89
C ASN A 265 -9.65 -14.05 -8.80
N TYR A 266 -8.95 -13.13 -8.15
CA TYR A 266 -9.47 -12.28 -7.11
C TYR A 266 -9.15 -10.83 -7.42
N SER A 267 -10.03 -9.94 -6.99
CA SER A 267 -9.75 -8.51 -7.05
C SER A 267 -10.30 -7.80 -5.83
N PHE A 268 -9.73 -6.64 -5.49
CA PHE A 268 -10.30 -5.71 -4.53
C PHE A 268 -9.68 -4.33 -4.69
N THR A 269 -10.34 -3.34 -4.10
CA THR A 269 -9.89 -1.94 -4.11
C THR A 269 -9.45 -1.53 -2.71
N VAL A 270 -8.35 -0.79 -2.63
CA VAL A 270 -7.87 -0.14 -1.41
C VAL A 270 -7.74 1.36 -1.62
N ASP A 271 -7.89 2.10 -0.52
CA ASP A 271 -7.74 3.55 -0.53
C ASP A 271 -6.29 3.98 -0.85
N HIS A 272 -6.15 5.19 -1.38
CA HIS A 272 -4.89 5.83 -1.76
C HIS A 272 -3.86 5.89 -0.62
N THR A 273 -4.26 5.83 0.66
CA THR A 273 -3.36 5.80 1.82
C THR A 273 -2.66 4.44 2.03
N VAL A 274 -3.17 3.35 1.45
CA VAL A 274 -2.60 2.00 1.58
C VAL A 274 -1.43 1.84 0.61
N THR A 275 -0.20 1.88 1.13
CA THR A 275 1.02 1.84 0.30
C THR A 275 1.54 0.44 0.00
N ASN A 276 1.14 -0.55 0.77
CA ASN A 276 1.58 -1.94 0.65
C ASN A 276 0.56 -2.91 1.26
N LEU A 277 0.70 -4.20 0.94
CA LEU A 277 -0.03 -5.29 1.58
C LEU A 277 0.85 -6.53 1.77
N GLU A 278 0.35 -7.50 2.53
CA GLU A 278 0.92 -8.84 2.60
C GLU A 278 -0.13 -9.88 2.21
N ILE A 279 0.30 -10.97 1.59
CA ILE A 279 -0.53 -12.10 1.20
C ILE A 279 -0.12 -13.32 2.03
N PHE A 280 -1.09 -14.01 2.60
CA PHE A 280 -0.92 -15.19 3.47
C PHE A 280 -1.58 -16.41 2.81
N PRO A 281 -0.91 -17.09 1.88
CA PRO A 281 -1.41 -18.29 1.25
C PRO A 281 -1.17 -19.51 2.16
N THR A 282 -2.12 -20.44 2.21
CA THR A 282 -1.94 -21.74 2.89
C THR A 282 -2.16 -22.86 1.87
N ALA A 283 -1.16 -23.70 1.64
CA ALA A 283 -1.27 -24.84 0.75
C ALA A 283 -2.25 -25.88 1.33
N THR A 284 -2.96 -26.60 0.44
CA THR A 284 -3.78 -27.75 0.84
C THR A 284 -2.91 -28.94 1.26
N ASP A 285 -1.77 -29.13 0.58
CA ASP A 285 -0.78 -30.15 0.92
C ASP A 285 0.50 -29.48 1.44
N SER A 286 1.00 -29.92 2.59
CA SER A 286 2.19 -29.37 3.23
C SER A 286 3.48 -29.56 2.43
N ASN A 287 3.49 -30.48 1.46
CA ASN A 287 4.63 -30.74 0.58
C ASN A 287 4.63 -29.86 -0.69
N SER A 288 3.58 -29.06 -0.89
CA SER A 288 3.50 -28.15 -2.03
C SER A 288 4.25 -26.85 -1.76
N ASN A 289 4.92 -26.33 -2.78
CA ASN A 289 5.66 -25.09 -2.72
C ASN A 289 4.79 -23.92 -3.20
N ILE A 290 4.84 -22.79 -2.51
CA ILE A 290 4.11 -21.57 -2.90
C ILE A 290 5.13 -20.50 -3.26
N THR A 291 4.89 -19.82 -4.38
CA THR A 291 5.63 -18.61 -4.75
C THR A 291 4.68 -17.47 -5.05
N ILE A 292 5.06 -16.25 -4.69
CA ILE A 292 4.36 -15.02 -5.05
C ILE A 292 5.30 -14.15 -5.86
N ASN A 293 4.92 -13.83 -7.10
CA ASN A 293 5.78 -13.15 -8.08
C ASN A 293 7.17 -13.81 -8.23
N GLY A 294 7.24 -15.13 -8.09
CA GLY A 294 8.47 -15.93 -8.19
C GLY A 294 9.26 -16.06 -6.88
N SER A 295 8.92 -15.34 -5.81
CA SER A 295 9.56 -15.46 -4.50
C SER A 295 8.87 -16.53 -3.64
N PHE A 296 9.65 -17.40 -2.98
CA PHE A 296 9.12 -18.45 -2.10
C PHE A 296 8.39 -17.86 -0.88
N VAL A 297 7.22 -18.42 -0.56
CA VAL A 297 6.44 -18.08 0.64
C VAL A 297 6.09 -19.38 1.35
N ALA A 298 6.43 -19.48 2.63
CA ALA A 298 6.07 -20.64 3.44
C ALA A 298 4.54 -20.69 3.64
N SER A 299 3.96 -21.90 3.61
CA SER A 299 2.52 -22.10 3.81
C SER A 299 2.07 -21.52 5.15
N GLY A 300 1.03 -20.68 5.13
CA GLY A 300 0.47 -19.99 6.29
C GLY A 300 1.22 -18.73 6.72
N SER A 301 2.35 -18.40 6.07
CA SER A 301 3.16 -17.22 6.38
C SER A 301 2.86 -16.06 5.44
N GLY A 302 3.15 -14.84 5.89
CA GLY A 302 3.03 -13.64 5.06
C GLY A 302 4.12 -13.56 3.99
N SER A 303 3.79 -12.97 2.85
CA SER A 303 4.73 -12.68 1.76
C SER A 303 5.80 -11.64 2.09
N GLY A 304 5.67 -10.95 3.23
CA GLY A 304 6.29 -9.64 3.46
C GLY A 304 5.60 -8.53 2.66
N ASN A 305 6.00 -7.28 2.88
CA ASN A 305 5.37 -6.10 2.29
C ASN A 305 5.54 -6.07 0.76
N LEU A 306 4.41 -6.09 0.06
CA LEU A 306 4.29 -5.88 -1.37
C LEU A 306 3.82 -4.45 -1.63
N ASN A 307 4.69 -3.62 -2.22
CA ASN A 307 4.35 -2.23 -2.52
C ASN A 307 3.24 -2.13 -3.57
N LEU A 308 2.38 -1.12 -3.41
CA LEU A 308 1.28 -0.81 -4.30
C LEU A 308 1.55 0.52 -5.02
N ASN A 309 1.46 0.52 -6.34
CA ASN A 309 1.35 1.73 -7.14
C ASN A 309 -0.11 2.17 -7.25
N PHE A 310 -0.37 3.43 -7.59
CA PHE A 310 -1.73 3.85 -7.93
C PHE A 310 -2.24 3.08 -9.16
N GLY A 311 -3.53 2.76 -9.17
CA GLY A 311 -4.15 1.92 -10.18
C GLY A 311 -4.01 0.43 -9.87
N THR A 312 -3.98 -0.39 -10.91
CA THR A 312 -4.02 -1.85 -10.80
C THR A 312 -2.63 -2.43 -10.53
N ASN A 313 -2.53 -3.25 -9.49
CA ASN A 313 -1.37 -4.04 -9.12
C ASN A 313 -1.74 -5.52 -9.18
N SER A 314 -0.92 -6.35 -9.82
CA SER A 314 -1.22 -7.77 -10.00
C SER A 314 -0.16 -8.63 -9.33
N TYR A 315 -0.62 -9.63 -8.57
CA TYR A 315 0.21 -10.61 -7.87
C TYR A 315 -0.15 -12.01 -8.34
N SER A 316 0.85 -12.76 -8.81
CA SER A 316 0.70 -14.15 -9.24
C SER A 316 1.19 -15.07 -8.12
N ILE A 317 0.31 -15.95 -7.65
CA ILE A 317 0.58 -16.94 -6.61
C ILE A 317 0.59 -18.32 -7.27
N ILE A 318 1.77 -18.89 -7.43
CA ILE A 318 1.94 -20.21 -8.04
C ILE A 318 2.12 -21.24 -6.93
N VAL A 319 1.25 -22.24 -6.90
CA VAL A 319 1.36 -23.41 -6.02
C VAL A 319 1.82 -24.59 -6.86
N THR A 320 2.97 -25.18 -6.53
CA THR A 320 3.56 -26.32 -7.24
C THR A 320 3.52 -27.55 -6.34
N ALA A 321 2.83 -28.58 -6.80
CA ALA A 321 2.74 -29.87 -6.11
C ALA A 321 4.06 -30.65 -6.21
N GLN A 322 4.20 -31.70 -5.40
CA GLN A 322 5.40 -32.53 -5.37
C GLN A 322 5.68 -33.24 -6.70
N ASN A 323 4.64 -33.53 -7.50
CA ASN A 323 4.78 -34.10 -8.84
C ASN A 323 5.16 -33.06 -9.93
N GLY A 324 5.33 -31.79 -9.57
CA GLY A 324 5.69 -30.69 -10.49
C GLY A 324 4.51 -30.02 -11.20
N THR A 325 3.27 -30.49 -11.03
CA THR A 325 2.10 -29.78 -11.54
C THR A 325 1.84 -28.52 -10.72
N SER A 326 1.40 -27.45 -11.38
CA SER A 326 1.18 -26.15 -10.72
C SER A 326 -0.21 -25.58 -11.00
N ASN A 327 -0.72 -24.81 -10.05
CA ASN A 327 -1.90 -23.98 -10.20
C ASN A 327 -1.53 -22.51 -9.92
N ASN A 328 -2.21 -21.57 -10.60
CA ASN A 328 -1.92 -20.14 -10.48
C ASN A 328 -3.15 -19.38 -10.00
N TYR A 329 -3.03 -18.77 -8.82
CA TYR A 329 -4.00 -17.82 -8.28
C TYR A 329 -3.52 -16.41 -8.58
N SER A 330 -4.40 -15.52 -9.03
CA SER A 330 -4.11 -14.12 -9.30
C SER A 330 -4.91 -13.22 -8.38
N ILE A 331 -4.24 -12.24 -7.78
CA ILE A 331 -4.86 -11.15 -7.04
C ILE A 331 -4.58 -9.84 -7.78
N SER A 332 -5.65 -9.11 -8.13
CA SER A 332 -5.61 -7.77 -8.68
C SER A 332 -6.06 -6.74 -7.65
N VAL A 333 -5.13 -5.91 -7.18
CA VAL A 333 -5.41 -4.86 -6.19
C VAL A 333 -5.43 -3.51 -6.88
N ILE A 334 -6.57 -2.81 -6.80
CA ILE A 334 -6.73 -1.46 -7.34
C ILE A 334 -6.51 -0.47 -6.21
N ARG A 335 -5.40 0.26 -6.22
CA ARG A 335 -5.16 1.37 -5.29
C ARG A 335 -5.72 2.65 -5.89
N THR A 336 -6.69 3.29 -5.23
CA THR A 336 -7.31 4.52 -5.74
C THR A 336 -6.32 5.68 -5.78
N GLN A 337 -6.54 6.63 -6.69
CA GLN A 337 -5.82 7.91 -6.69
C GLN A 337 -6.45 8.86 -5.65
N PRO A 338 -5.66 9.76 -5.03
CA PRO A 338 -6.24 10.84 -4.23
C PRO A 338 -7.14 11.72 -5.09
N SER A 339 -8.28 12.14 -4.55
CA SER A 339 -9.24 12.98 -5.27
C SER A 339 -8.61 14.31 -5.71
N SER A 340 -9.00 14.77 -6.90
CA SER A 340 -8.65 16.09 -7.45
C SER A 340 -9.77 17.13 -7.29
N ILE A 341 -10.90 16.77 -6.68
CA ILE A 341 -12.07 17.64 -6.57
C ILE A 341 -11.81 18.74 -5.53
N ASN A 342 -11.50 19.93 -6.02
CA ASN A 342 -11.22 21.12 -5.22
C ASN A 342 -12.31 22.20 -5.36
N THR A 343 -13.56 21.83 -5.63
CA THR A 343 -14.66 22.79 -5.78
C THR A 343 -15.55 22.83 -4.55
N LEU A 344 -16.29 23.94 -4.40
CA LEU A 344 -17.43 24.03 -3.48
C LEU A 344 -18.71 23.56 -4.18
N SER A 345 -19.53 22.81 -3.47
CA SER A 345 -20.90 22.47 -3.87
C SER A 345 -21.88 23.59 -3.50
N ASN A 346 -21.57 24.39 -2.47
CA ASN A 346 -22.33 25.59 -2.12
C ASN A 346 -21.48 26.63 -1.35
N LEU A 347 -21.92 27.89 -1.36
CA LEU A 347 -21.40 28.96 -0.53
C LEU A 347 -22.55 29.83 -0.02
N PHE A 348 -22.85 29.73 1.28
CA PHE A 348 -23.82 30.62 1.92
C PHE A 348 -23.14 31.82 2.57
N ILE A 349 -23.85 32.93 2.60
CA ILE A 349 -23.48 34.15 3.32
C ILE A 349 -24.62 34.56 4.24
N ASN A 350 -24.30 35.13 5.40
CA ASN A 350 -25.31 35.49 6.40
C ASN A 350 -26.11 36.76 6.05
N GLN A 351 -25.63 37.57 5.10
CA GLN A 351 -26.27 38.83 4.70
C GLN A 351 -25.84 39.24 3.29
N GLY A 352 -26.70 39.98 2.59
CA GLY A 352 -26.49 40.35 1.19
C GLY A 352 -26.75 39.21 0.23
N SER A 353 -26.23 39.32 -1.00
CA SER A 353 -26.35 38.28 -2.02
C SER A 353 -25.10 38.28 -2.90
N LEU A 354 -24.61 37.09 -3.24
CA LEU A 354 -23.51 36.93 -4.19
C LEU A 354 -23.95 37.36 -5.58
N THR A 355 -23.12 38.15 -6.25
CA THR A 355 -23.27 38.50 -7.65
C THR A 355 -22.04 38.03 -8.43
N PRO A 356 -22.17 37.09 -9.38
CA PRO A 356 -23.39 36.34 -9.74
C PRO A 356 -23.85 35.39 -8.61
N THR A 357 -25.05 34.81 -8.74
CA THR A 357 -25.50 33.73 -7.83
C THR A 357 -24.48 32.58 -7.83
N PHE A 358 -24.29 31.93 -6.68
CA PHE A 358 -23.26 30.91 -6.55
C PHE A 358 -23.39 29.80 -7.59
N SER A 359 -22.27 29.45 -8.22
CA SER A 359 -22.10 28.26 -9.03
C SER A 359 -20.68 27.71 -8.83
N SER A 360 -20.54 26.39 -8.75
CA SER A 360 -19.26 25.75 -8.40
C SER A 360 -18.11 26.09 -9.34
N GLY A 361 -18.41 26.39 -10.62
CA GLY A 361 -17.44 26.79 -11.65
C GLY A 361 -17.10 28.28 -11.70
N THR A 362 -17.75 29.14 -10.89
CA THR A 362 -17.46 30.58 -10.84
C THR A 362 -16.57 30.89 -9.63
N ASN A 363 -15.41 31.49 -9.90
CA ASN A 363 -14.38 31.77 -8.88
C ASN A 363 -14.35 33.22 -8.39
N SER A 364 -15.16 34.12 -8.95
CA SER A 364 -15.19 35.53 -8.54
C SER A 364 -16.61 35.99 -8.28
N TYR A 365 -16.81 36.59 -7.11
CA TYR A 365 -18.10 37.11 -6.66
C TYR A 365 -17.94 38.50 -6.09
N SER A 366 -18.99 39.32 -6.21
CA SER A 366 -19.13 40.59 -5.52
C SER A 366 -20.35 40.62 -4.62
N ILE A 367 -20.26 41.39 -3.53
CA ILE A 367 -21.34 41.70 -2.60
C ILE A 367 -21.23 43.18 -2.26
N THR A 368 -22.34 43.93 -2.31
CA THR A 368 -22.41 45.29 -1.77
C THR A 368 -23.28 45.27 -0.51
N LEU A 369 -22.77 45.81 0.58
CA LEU A 369 -23.46 45.88 1.86
C LEU A 369 -23.58 47.33 2.35
N PRO A 370 -24.71 47.71 2.97
CA PRO A 370 -24.86 49.01 3.61
C PRO A 370 -23.75 49.31 4.63
N ASN A 371 -23.51 50.59 4.89
CA ASN A 371 -22.50 51.04 5.86
C ASN A 371 -22.67 50.42 7.26
N SER A 372 -23.91 50.11 7.67
CA SER A 372 -24.23 49.49 8.96
C SER A 372 -23.66 48.08 9.16
N ASN A 373 -23.33 47.36 8.09
CA ASN A 373 -22.80 46.01 8.19
C ASN A 373 -21.28 46.05 8.45
N THR A 374 -20.88 45.78 9.70
CA THR A 374 -19.47 45.84 10.13
C THR A 374 -18.71 44.52 9.98
N GLY A 375 -19.39 43.42 9.65
CA GLY A 375 -18.77 42.14 9.40
C GLY A 375 -19.67 41.17 8.65
N ILE A 376 -19.12 40.14 8.01
CA ILE A 376 -19.81 39.13 7.19
C ILE A 376 -19.35 37.72 7.56
N GLU A 377 -20.18 36.71 7.37
CA GLU A 377 -19.83 35.30 7.61
C GLU A 377 -20.08 34.45 6.36
N PHE A 378 -19.18 33.49 6.13
CA PHE A 378 -19.23 32.55 5.00
C PHE A 378 -19.44 31.13 5.52
N THR A 379 -20.35 30.37 4.92
CA THR A 379 -20.54 28.94 5.20
C THR A 379 -20.30 28.15 3.91
N PRO A 380 -19.04 27.80 3.60
CA PRO A 380 -18.68 27.05 2.39
C PRO A 380 -18.98 25.55 2.56
N MET A 381 -19.41 24.88 1.50
CA MET A 381 -19.63 23.43 1.46
C MET A 381 -18.78 22.82 0.36
N ALA A 382 -17.84 21.94 0.69
CA ALA A 382 -17.00 21.26 -0.29
C ALA A 382 -17.83 20.30 -1.15
N THR A 383 -17.43 20.11 -2.40
CA THR A 383 -18.01 19.07 -3.28
C THR A 383 -17.55 17.68 -2.84
N ASP A 384 -16.29 17.53 -2.45
CA ASP A 384 -15.72 16.30 -1.91
C ASP A 384 -15.50 16.46 -0.40
N GLY A 385 -16.03 15.53 0.39
CA GLY A 385 -15.94 15.56 1.85
C GLY A 385 -14.52 15.39 2.39
N ASN A 386 -13.58 14.92 1.57
CA ASN A 386 -12.17 14.80 1.95
C ASN A 386 -11.33 16.05 1.61
N SER A 387 -11.91 17.04 0.93
CA SER A 387 -11.23 18.29 0.63
C SER A 387 -11.23 19.23 1.83
N THR A 388 -10.20 20.06 1.95
CA THR A 388 -10.09 21.06 3.02
C THR A 388 -10.42 22.45 2.51
N ILE A 389 -10.98 23.30 3.37
CA ILE A 389 -11.34 24.68 3.03
C ILE A 389 -10.61 25.63 3.97
N THR A 390 -10.04 26.70 3.43
CA THR A 390 -9.49 27.79 4.23
C THR A 390 -10.04 29.14 3.78
N LEU A 391 -10.27 30.06 4.71
CA LEU A 391 -10.60 31.45 4.44
C LEU A 391 -9.46 32.33 4.92
N ASN A 392 -8.80 33.03 3.99
CA ASN A 392 -7.61 33.84 4.28
C ASN A 392 -6.53 33.06 5.08
N GLY A 393 -6.42 31.75 4.84
CA GLY A 393 -5.49 30.85 5.51
C GLY A 393 -6.03 30.14 6.77
N ASN A 394 -7.17 30.54 7.32
CA ASN A 394 -7.78 29.88 8.48
C ASN A 394 -8.68 28.71 8.04
N SER A 395 -8.51 27.53 8.64
CA SER A 395 -9.29 26.33 8.30
C SER A 395 -10.76 26.46 8.68
N ILE A 396 -11.65 26.01 7.79
CA ILE A 396 -13.10 25.94 7.99
C ILE A 396 -13.56 24.52 7.65
N ASN A 397 -14.32 23.90 8.55
CA ASN A 397 -14.96 22.62 8.26
C ASN A 397 -16.11 22.84 7.25
N SER A 398 -16.20 21.97 6.24
CA SER A 398 -17.28 22.02 5.25
C SER A 398 -18.66 22.05 5.91
N GLY A 399 -19.50 23.01 5.51
CA GLY A 399 -20.83 23.23 6.07
C GLY A 399 -20.87 24.05 7.36
N ASN A 400 -19.73 24.41 7.94
CA ASN A 400 -19.67 25.24 9.13
C ASN A 400 -19.42 26.72 8.78
N PRO A 401 -20.00 27.66 9.55
CA PRO A 401 -19.73 29.08 9.38
C PRO A 401 -18.28 29.46 9.71
N SER A 402 -17.74 30.45 9.00
CA SER A 402 -16.37 30.96 9.18
C SER A 402 -16.15 31.75 10.48
N GLY A 403 -17.23 32.08 11.20
CA GLY A 403 -17.25 33.19 12.14
C GLY A 403 -17.29 34.54 11.42
N ASN A 404 -17.59 35.59 12.19
CA ASN A 404 -17.71 36.95 11.69
C ASN A 404 -16.37 37.52 11.21
N GLN A 405 -16.34 37.98 9.96
CA GLN A 405 -15.20 38.64 9.31
C GLN A 405 -15.41 40.14 9.28
N SER A 406 -14.57 40.90 9.97
CA SER A 406 -14.69 42.37 10.02
C SER A 406 -14.54 43.03 8.64
N LEU A 407 -15.35 44.06 8.39
CA LEU A 407 -15.36 44.83 7.14
C LEU A 407 -14.91 46.28 7.37
N ASN A 408 -13.91 46.70 6.61
CA ASN A 408 -13.57 48.11 6.44
C ASN A 408 -14.55 48.77 5.47
N VAL A 409 -14.76 50.09 5.60
CA VAL A 409 -15.50 50.85 4.59
C VAL A 409 -14.76 50.75 3.25
N GLY A 410 -15.49 50.57 2.16
CA GLY A 410 -14.94 50.31 0.83
C GLY A 410 -14.77 48.81 0.55
N SER A 411 -13.79 48.48 -0.28
CA SER A 411 -13.54 47.13 -0.81
C SER A 411 -12.80 46.24 0.20
N ASN A 412 -13.32 45.03 0.43
CA ASN A 412 -12.73 43.99 1.26
C ASN A 412 -12.66 42.70 0.44
N ILE A 413 -11.49 42.04 0.41
CA ILE A 413 -11.30 40.83 -0.40
C ILE A 413 -11.14 39.63 0.54
N PHE A 414 -11.92 38.59 0.28
CA PHE A 414 -11.87 37.30 0.97
C PHE A 414 -11.53 36.20 -0.03
N ASN A 415 -10.51 35.40 0.29
CA ASN A 415 -10.13 34.26 -0.53
C ASN A 415 -10.46 32.96 0.20
N LEU A 416 -11.42 32.21 -0.35
CA LEU A 416 -11.76 30.86 0.06
C LEU A 416 -10.97 29.87 -0.81
N VAL A 417 -10.00 29.18 -0.22
CA VAL A 417 -9.19 28.18 -0.92
C VAL A 417 -9.68 26.78 -0.54
N VAL A 418 -10.10 26.01 -1.53
CA VAL A 418 -10.41 24.59 -1.38
C VAL A 418 -9.23 23.77 -1.89
N THR A 419 -8.70 22.87 -1.06
CA THR A 419 -7.59 21.99 -1.41
C THR A 419 -8.07 20.55 -1.46
N ALA A 420 -7.95 19.90 -2.63
CA ALA A 420 -8.28 18.49 -2.80
C ALA A 420 -7.23 17.57 -2.16
N GLN A 421 -7.55 16.28 -1.99
CA GLN A 421 -6.62 15.28 -1.42
C GLN A 421 -5.30 15.17 -2.21
N ASN A 422 -5.33 15.39 -3.52
CA ASN A 422 -4.12 15.36 -4.35
C ASN A 422 -3.29 16.67 -4.28
N GLY A 423 -3.70 17.64 -3.47
CA GLY A 423 -3.04 18.94 -3.32
C GLY A 423 -3.47 20.01 -4.33
N SER A 424 -4.34 19.69 -5.30
CA SER A 424 -4.87 20.69 -6.25
C SER A 424 -5.73 21.71 -5.52
N GLN A 425 -5.58 22.99 -5.85
CA GLN A 425 -6.30 24.08 -5.20
C GLN A 425 -7.21 24.83 -6.16
N ASN A 426 -8.38 25.25 -5.67
CA ASN A 426 -9.23 26.24 -6.33
C ASN A 426 -9.52 27.38 -5.35
N THR A 427 -9.51 28.61 -5.83
CA THR A 427 -9.72 29.80 -5.01
C THR A 427 -10.97 30.54 -5.46
N TYR A 428 -11.92 30.70 -4.56
CA TYR A 428 -13.07 31.58 -4.70
C TYR A 428 -12.74 32.94 -4.07
N THR A 429 -12.72 33.99 -4.88
CA THR A 429 -12.47 35.36 -4.45
C THR A 429 -13.78 36.12 -4.34
N ILE A 430 -14.09 36.58 -3.13
CA ILE A 430 -15.29 37.35 -2.82
C ILE A 430 -14.88 38.78 -2.48
N ASN A 431 -15.31 39.71 -3.33
CA ASN A 431 -15.11 41.14 -3.13
C ASN A 431 -16.35 41.75 -2.46
N VAL A 432 -16.21 42.13 -1.19
CA VAL A 432 -17.27 42.73 -0.38
C VAL A 432 -17.04 44.24 -0.29
N THR A 433 -17.93 45.02 -0.90
CA THR A 433 -17.93 46.47 -0.78
C THR A 433 -18.88 46.90 0.33
N ARG A 434 -18.33 47.50 1.38
CA ARG A 434 -19.12 48.17 2.43
C ARG A 434 -19.27 49.64 2.07
N GLU A 435 -20.51 50.12 1.97
CA GLU A 435 -20.79 51.51 1.59
C GLU A 435 -20.25 52.52 2.61
N SER A 436 -19.98 53.74 2.14
CA SER A 436 -19.61 54.88 3.00
C SER A 436 -20.81 55.43 3.78
N PRO A 437 -20.60 56.07 4.93
CA PRO A 437 -21.67 56.77 5.65
C PRO A 437 -22.25 57.90 4.76
N ALA A 438 -23.57 58.07 4.77
CA ALA A 438 -24.21 59.23 4.15
C ALA A 438 -23.85 60.52 4.92
N LEU A 439 -23.48 61.60 4.23
CA LEU A 439 -23.20 62.90 4.86
C LEU A 439 -24.51 63.60 5.26
N THR A 440 -24.64 64.00 6.52
CA THR A 440 -25.69 64.90 7.01
C THR A 440 -25.15 66.34 7.06
N PRO A 441 -25.76 67.35 6.40
CA PRO A 441 -25.27 68.73 6.46
C PRO A 441 -25.36 69.32 7.88
N THR A 442 -24.31 70.00 8.34
CA THR A 442 -24.18 70.58 9.70
C THR A 442 -24.41 72.11 9.75
N GLY A 443 -25.05 72.71 8.74
CA GLY A 443 -25.32 74.16 8.70
C GLY A 443 -26.74 74.56 9.11
N LEU A 444 -26.94 75.87 9.29
CA LEU A 444 -28.24 76.48 9.58
C LEU A 444 -29.09 76.55 8.33
N ARG A 445 -30.41 76.64 8.47
CA ARG A 445 -31.33 76.64 7.35
C ARG A 445 -32.01 77.98 7.12
N ILE A 446 -32.33 78.24 5.85
CA ILE A 446 -33.16 79.38 5.42
C ILE A 446 -34.34 78.81 4.62
N PHE A 447 -35.52 79.40 4.79
CA PHE A 447 -36.65 79.19 3.89
C PHE A 447 -37.39 80.50 3.63
N VAL A 448 -38.28 80.50 2.65
CA VAL A 448 -39.20 81.61 2.37
C VAL A 448 -40.61 81.14 2.72
N THR A 449 -41.37 81.97 3.43
CA THR A 449 -42.74 81.61 3.84
C THR A 449 -43.60 81.23 2.64
N ASP A 450 -44.50 80.27 2.80
CA ASP A 450 -45.55 80.01 1.80
C ASP A 450 -46.60 81.13 1.83
N ALA A 451 -46.95 81.59 3.04
CA ALA A 451 -47.88 82.69 3.23
C ALA A 451 -47.26 84.05 2.87
N VAL A 452 -48.14 84.97 2.45
CA VAL A 452 -47.82 86.38 2.17
C VAL A 452 -48.47 87.28 3.22
N TYR A 453 -47.83 88.44 3.47
CA TYR A 453 -48.24 89.39 4.50
C TYR A 453 -48.14 90.83 4.00
N ASP A 454 -49.04 91.70 4.48
CA ASP A 454 -48.84 93.14 4.37
C ASP A 454 -47.70 93.62 5.29
N GLY A 455 -47.34 94.89 5.22
CA GLY A 455 -46.24 95.47 5.99
C GLY A 455 -46.51 95.61 7.49
N ASN A 456 -47.75 95.38 7.96
CA ASN A 456 -48.05 95.32 9.38
C ASN A 456 -47.84 93.89 9.91
N LEU A 457 -46.59 93.53 10.14
CA LEU A 457 -46.21 92.20 10.61
C LEU A 457 -46.47 92.01 12.11
N GLY A 458 -46.85 93.06 12.84
CA GLY A 458 -46.90 93.07 14.31
C GLY A 458 -45.52 93.33 14.95
N GLY A 459 -44.68 94.11 14.26
CA GLY A 459 -43.28 94.30 14.61
C GLY A 459 -42.40 93.09 14.27
N VAL A 460 -41.12 93.17 14.64
CA VAL A 460 -40.13 92.10 14.38
C VAL A 460 -40.49 90.78 15.06
N SER A 461 -41.08 90.84 16.27
CA SER A 461 -41.58 89.65 16.99
C SER A 461 -42.78 89.00 16.30
N GLY A 462 -43.67 89.81 15.72
CA GLY A 462 -44.77 89.31 14.90
C GLY A 462 -44.27 88.65 13.61
N ALA A 463 -43.25 89.21 12.97
CA ALA A 463 -42.58 88.61 11.82
C ALA A 463 -41.94 87.25 12.14
N ASP A 464 -41.26 87.13 13.30
CA ASP A 464 -40.71 85.86 13.77
C ASP A 464 -41.81 84.82 14.05
N SER A 465 -42.91 85.23 14.65
CA SER A 465 -44.06 84.35 14.91
C SER A 465 -44.67 83.81 13.61
N LYS A 466 -44.70 84.64 12.56
CA LYS A 466 -45.11 84.22 11.21
C LYS A 466 -44.15 83.20 10.62
N CYS A 467 -42.83 83.40 10.72
CA CYS A 467 -41.85 82.39 10.34
C CYS A 467 -42.03 81.08 11.12
N ASN A 468 -42.29 81.13 12.42
CA ASN A 468 -42.42 79.93 13.23
C ASN A 468 -43.73 79.16 13.06
N SER A 469 -44.73 79.76 12.40
CA SER A 469 -46.04 79.15 12.12
C SER A 469 -46.23 78.78 10.64
N ASP A 470 -45.28 79.12 9.78
CA ASP A 470 -45.37 78.86 8.34
C ASP A 470 -45.19 77.37 8.01
N ILE A 471 -45.91 76.91 6.97
CA ILE A 471 -45.86 75.51 6.54
C ILE A 471 -44.51 75.08 5.97
N ASN A 472 -43.71 76.02 5.46
CA ASN A 472 -42.37 75.73 4.92
C ASN A 472 -41.31 75.59 6.02
N LYS A 473 -41.66 75.81 7.30
CA LYS A 473 -40.75 75.59 8.41
C LYS A 473 -40.49 74.09 8.62
N PRO A 474 -39.22 73.66 8.74
CA PRO A 474 -38.89 72.30 9.14
C PRO A 474 -39.55 71.88 10.46
N ASN A 475 -40.14 70.67 10.48
CA ASN A 475 -40.84 70.11 11.63
C ASN A 475 -39.91 69.29 12.54
N ASP A 476 -38.84 69.93 13.02
CA ASP A 476 -37.81 69.29 13.86
C ASP A 476 -37.50 70.08 15.14
N GLY A 477 -38.37 71.04 15.49
CA GLY A 477 -38.25 71.84 16.71
C GLY A 477 -37.35 73.07 16.58
N SER A 478 -36.65 73.25 15.45
CA SER A 478 -35.83 74.46 15.23
C SER A 478 -36.68 75.73 15.21
N THR A 479 -36.10 76.84 15.65
CA THR A 479 -36.74 78.16 15.67
C THR A 479 -36.14 79.08 14.62
N PHE A 480 -36.97 79.92 14.02
CA PHE A 480 -36.57 80.82 12.94
C PHE A 480 -36.89 82.28 13.27
N LYS A 481 -36.06 83.21 12.80
CA LYS A 481 -36.36 84.65 12.81
C LYS A 481 -36.52 85.17 11.39
N ALA A 482 -37.39 86.16 11.21
CA ALA A 482 -37.59 86.84 9.92
C ALA A 482 -36.44 87.80 9.61
N LEU A 483 -35.88 87.73 8.40
CA LEU A 483 -34.87 88.66 7.90
C LEU A 483 -35.50 89.99 7.50
N VAL A 484 -35.85 90.78 8.51
CA VAL A 484 -36.41 92.12 8.38
C VAL A 484 -35.61 93.11 9.24
N SER A 485 -35.58 94.38 8.86
CA SER A 485 -34.92 95.45 9.61
C SER A 485 -35.94 96.47 10.13
N ALA A 486 -35.73 96.95 11.35
CA ALA A 486 -36.46 98.03 12.02
C ALA A 486 -35.52 99.24 12.30
N ASP A 487 -36.07 100.43 12.55
CA ASP A 487 -35.37 101.73 12.67
C ASP A 487 -35.08 102.10 14.15
N PRO A 488 -33.83 102.47 14.49
CA PRO A 488 -33.33 102.90 15.80
C PRO A 488 -34.02 104.01 16.63
N ASN A 489 -35.24 104.48 16.38
CA ASN A 489 -35.78 105.66 17.08
C ASN A 489 -36.26 105.41 18.54
N GLY A 490 -35.47 104.68 19.33
CA GLY A 490 -35.37 104.88 20.78
C GLY A 490 -35.70 103.70 21.69
N VAL A 491 -35.98 102.50 21.16
CA VAL A 491 -36.15 101.30 22.00
C VAL A 491 -34.96 100.36 21.82
N VAL A 492 -34.46 99.82 22.93
CA VAL A 492 -33.20 99.04 23.00
C VAL A 492 -33.32 97.66 22.31
N SER A 493 -34.47 97.33 21.71
CA SER A 493 -34.80 96.01 21.15
C SER A 493 -34.90 95.91 19.62
N ASP A 494 -34.58 96.97 18.86
CA ASP A 494 -34.89 96.98 17.42
C ASP A 494 -33.82 96.30 16.54
N ARG A 495 -34.29 95.40 15.66
CA ARG A 495 -33.48 94.54 14.76
C ARG A 495 -32.89 95.33 13.60
N SER A 496 -31.56 95.38 13.47
CA SER A 496 -30.89 96.01 12.33
C SER A 496 -29.54 95.34 12.02
N ALA A 497 -29.17 95.33 10.74
CA ALA A 497 -27.90 94.76 10.27
C ALA A 497 -26.77 95.78 10.39
N CYS A 498 -26.71 96.75 9.48
CA CYS A 498 -25.55 97.64 9.37
C CYS A 498 -25.93 99.11 9.61
N ASN A 499 -25.13 99.81 10.40
CA ASN A 499 -25.20 101.27 10.53
C ASN A 499 -24.44 102.02 9.41
N ALA A 500 -23.66 101.29 8.60
CA ALA A 500 -22.99 101.74 7.39
C ALA A 500 -22.91 100.58 6.38
N GLY A 501 -22.89 100.88 5.08
CA GLY A 501 -22.95 99.87 4.01
C GLY A 501 -22.01 98.67 4.19
N ASN A 502 -22.57 97.46 4.05
CA ASN A 502 -21.93 96.15 4.11
C ASN A 502 -21.20 95.80 5.42
N CYS A 503 -21.53 96.47 6.53
CA CYS A 503 -21.01 96.20 7.86
C CYS A 503 -19.46 96.09 7.94
N SER A 504 -18.77 97.12 8.43
CA SER A 504 -17.32 97.04 8.60
C SER A 504 -16.87 96.19 9.79
N THR A 505 -17.74 95.96 10.78
CA THR A 505 -17.48 95.11 11.96
C THR A 505 -18.75 94.45 12.51
N ALA A 506 -18.62 93.35 13.23
CA ALA A 506 -19.75 92.60 13.81
C ALA A 506 -20.58 93.38 14.86
N ASN A 507 -19.98 94.36 15.52
CA ASN A 507 -20.63 95.14 16.58
C ASN A 507 -21.62 96.20 16.06
N GLN A 508 -21.91 96.21 14.76
CA GLN A 508 -22.86 97.12 14.12
C GLN A 508 -24.29 96.55 14.09
N ASN A 509 -24.43 95.23 14.26
CA ASN A 509 -25.71 94.52 14.28
C ASN A 509 -26.44 94.69 15.63
N ARG A 510 -27.77 94.76 15.60
CA ARG A 510 -28.64 94.69 16.80
C ARG A 510 -29.76 93.68 16.58
N ASP A 511 -30.00 92.79 17.56
CA ASP A 511 -30.92 91.62 17.50
C ASP A 511 -30.97 90.94 16.12
N TRP A 512 -29.79 90.73 15.54
CA TRP A 512 -29.69 90.34 14.13
C TRP A 512 -29.86 88.82 13.93
N VAL A 513 -30.43 88.44 12.79
CA VAL A 513 -30.92 87.07 12.55
C VAL A 513 -29.91 86.15 11.89
N ILE A 514 -28.91 86.70 11.21
CA ILE A 514 -27.87 85.92 10.55
C ILE A 514 -26.67 85.86 11.50
N LYS A 515 -26.30 84.63 11.90
CA LYS A 515 -25.14 84.38 12.75
C LYS A 515 -23.86 84.59 11.98
N ALA A 516 -22.81 85.04 12.65
CA ALA A 516 -21.49 85.20 12.06
C ALA A 516 -20.87 83.84 11.66
N ASN A 517 -20.10 83.81 10.57
CA ASN A 517 -19.31 82.66 10.12
C ASN A 517 -20.10 81.34 10.03
N SER A 518 -21.37 81.41 9.65
CA SER A 518 -22.28 80.26 9.65
C SER A 518 -22.67 79.89 8.24
N GLU A 519 -22.70 78.59 7.96
CA GLU A 519 -23.18 78.07 6.68
C GLU A 519 -24.70 78.00 6.67
N TYR A 520 -25.29 78.46 5.58
CA TYR A 520 -26.73 78.48 5.39
C TYR A 520 -27.14 77.59 4.21
N PHE A 521 -28.15 76.77 4.42
CA PHE A 521 -28.71 75.83 3.45
C PHE A 521 -30.19 76.11 3.24
N ARG A 522 -30.69 75.93 2.02
CA ARG A 522 -32.12 76.05 1.73
C ARG A 522 -32.85 74.85 2.34
N SER A 523 -33.90 75.12 3.11
CA SER A 523 -34.64 74.07 3.83
C SER A 523 -35.33 73.05 2.92
N SER A 524 -35.68 73.44 1.69
CA SER A 524 -36.47 72.60 0.77
C SER A 524 -35.68 71.48 0.10
N ASP A 525 -34.39 71.67 -0.14
CA ASP A 525 -33.55 70.75 -0.93
C ASP A 525 -32.13 70.58 -0.38
N SER A 526 -31.82 71.19 0.76
CA SER A 526 -30.48 71.19 1.37
C SER A 526 -29.39 71.78 0.46
N ALA A 527 -29.75 72.62 -0.53
CA ALA A 527 -28.76 73.32 -1.34
C ALA A 527 -28.04 74.38 -0.48
N ARG A 528 -26.72 74.39 -0.52
CA ARG A 528 -25.90 75.39 0.20
C ARG A 528 -26.09 76.77 -0.43
N ILE A 529 -26.51 77.74 0.35
CA ILE A 529 -26.69 79.12 -0.08
C ILE A 529 -25.34 79.83 -0.03
N LEU A 530 -24.70 79.90 1.15
CA LEU A 530 -23.33 80.43 1.38
C LEU A 530 -22.90 80.34 2.85
N THR A 531 -21.71 80.85 3.16
CA THR A 531 -21.21 81.13 4.51
C THR A 531 -21.27 82.63 4.83
N SER A 532 -21.98 83.02 5.90
CA SER A 532 -22.07 84.41 6.33
C SER A 532 -20.72 84.97 6.78
N THR A 533 -20.55 86.28 6.70
CA THR A 533 -19.32 86.95 7.16
C THR A 533 -19.18 86.92 8.67
N ALA A 534 -18.02 87.34 9.17
CA ALA A 534 -17.82 87.61 10.60
C ALA A 534 -18.77 88.70 11.14
N ALA A 535 -19.34 89.54 10.26
CA ALA A 535 -20.32 90.57 10.62
C ALA A 535 -21.78 90.11 10.46
N GLY A 536 -22.04 88.81 10.29
CA GLY A 536 -23.40 88.27 10.27
C GLY A 536 -24.22 88.73 9.07
N ILE A 537 -23.60 88.96 7.89
CA ILE A 537 -24.33 89.29 6.66
C ILE A 537 -23.96 88.32 5.53
N LEU A 538 -24.76 88.29 4.46
CA LEU A 538 -24.42 87.57 3.24
C LEU A 538 -23.70 88.52 2.28
N ILE A 539 -22.59 88.11 1.66
CA ILE A 539 -21.92 88.90 0.63
C ILE A 539 -22.56 88.60 -0.72
N PHE A 540 -23.07 89.64 -1.38
CA PHE A 540 -23.58 89.52 -2.73
C PHE A 540 -22.44 89.35 -3.73
N GLY A 541 -22.55 88.31 -4.57
CA GLY A 541 -21.46 87.83 -5.44
C GLY A 541 -20.80 86.52 -4.96
N SER A 542 -21.11 86.06 -3.73
CA SER A 542 -20.67 84.76 -3.20
C SER A 542 -21.83 83.83 -2.80
N LEU A 543 -23.07 84.15 -3.19
CA LEU A 543 -24.19 83.20 -3.11
C LEU A 543 -23.94 82.09 -4.11
N GLU A 544 -23.79 80.86 -3.63
CA GLU A 544 -23.71 79.65 -4.47
C GLU A 544 -25.07 79.29 -5.03
N ASN A 545 -26.12 79.50 -4.24
CA ASN A 545 -27.50 79.27 -4.62
C ASN A 545 -28.40 80.42 -4.13
N ASN A 546 -29.55 80.61 -4.78
CA ASN A 546 -30.55 81.60 -4.38
C ASN A 546 -31.23 81.20 -3.06
N ILE A 547 -31.88 82.15 -2.38
CA ILE A 547 -32.57 81.87 -1.12
C ILE A 547 -33.78 80.95 -1.37
N SER A 548 -34.45 81.11 -2.51
CA SER A 548 -35.51 80.21 -3.00
C SER A 548 -35.44 80.03 -4.51
N THR A 549 -35.76 78.83 -5.00
CA THR A 549 -35.88 78.54 -6.44
C THR A 549 -37.07 79.25 -7.09
N SER A 550 -38.03 79.72 -6.28
CA SER A 550 -39.18 80.50 -6.74
C SER A 550 -38.88 82.00 -6.74
N ASN A 551 -39.39 82.69 -7.76
CA ASN A 551 -39.31 84.14 -7.92
C ASN A 551 -40.35 84.84 -7.02
N LEU A 552 -39.97 85.09 -5.76
CA LEU A 552 -40.85 85.65 -4.73
C LEU A 552 -40.32 86.99 -4.23
N ASP A 553 -41.18 88.01 -4.25
CA ASP A 553 -40.89 89.28 -3.59
C ASP A 553 -41.04 89.12 -2.07
N VAL A 554 -40.06 89.62 -1.31
CA VAL A 554 -39.94 89.44 0.14
C VAL A 554 -39.78 90.77 0.87
N TRP A 555 -40.46 90.95 2.01
CA TRP A 555 -40.22 92.10 2.89
C TRP A 555 -38.87 91.95 3.60
N THR A 556 -38.08 93.03 3.61
CA THR A 556 -36.78 93.05 4.30
C THR A 556 -36.50 94.35 5.04
N GLY A 557 -36.95 95.50 4.53
CA GLY A 557 -36.57 96.80 5.11
C GLY A 557 -35.07 97.10 4.99
N LEU A 558 -34.37 96.45 4.05
CA LEU A 558 -32.93 96.56 3.87
C LEU A 558 -32.58 97.10 2.49
N ASN A 559 -31.64 98.04 2.45
CA ASN A 559 -30.95 98.37 1.21
C ASN A 559 -30.07 97.19 0.77
N GLY A 560 -29.67 97.17 -0.50
CA GLY A 560 -28.80 96.12 -1.05
C GLY A 560 -27.40 96.04 -0.39
N ASP A 561 -27.04 97.02 0.42
CA ASP A 561 -25.82 97.06 1.23
C ASP A 561 -26.08 96.79 2.72
N TRP A 562 -27.20 96.15 3.06
CA TRP A 562 -27.57 95.78 4.44
C TRP A 562 -27.86 96.94 5.41
N THR A 563 -27.90 98.19 4.94
CA THR A 563 -28.37 99.32 5.75
C THR A 563 -29.89 99.34 5.86
N VAL A 564 -30.39 99.89 6.96
CA VAL A 564 -31.84 100.07 7.20
C VAL A 564 -32.45 100.94 6.10
N SER A 565 -33.65 100.58 5.64
CA SER A 565 -34.43 101.26 4.61
C SER A 565 -35.89 101.40 5.06
N ASP A 566 -36.79 101.78 4.15
CA ASP A 566 -38.24 101.81 4.38
C ASP A 566 -38.72 100.48 4.99
N ASN A 567 -39.33 100.51 6.17
CA ASN A 567 -39.60 99.31 6.96
C ASN A 567 -41.03 99.25 7.53
N CYS A 568 -41.98 99.90 6.86
CA CYS A 568 -43.39 99.84 7.25
C CYS A 568 -43.70 100.35 8.68
N ALA A 569 -43.00 101.42 9.10
CA ALA A 569 -43.02 101.93 10.48
C ALA A 569 -42.69 100.79 11.47
N ASP A 570 -41.50 100.22 11.32
CA ASP A 570 -41.02 99.07 12.10
C ASP A 570 -41.95 97.86 12.05
N TRP A 571 -42.55 97.66 10.87
CA TRP A 571 -43.50 96.60 10.57
C TRP A 571 -44.77 96.63 11.42
N THR A 572 -45.21 97.83 11.81
CA THR A 572 -46.44 98.05 12.57
C THR A 572 -47.53 98.78 11.77
N SER A 573 -47.24 99.17 10.53
CA SER A 573 -48.17 99.91 9.67
C SER A 573 -48.26 99.33 8.26
N ASN A 574 -49.46 99.39 7.69
CA ASN A 574 -49.68 99.08 6.27
C ASN A 574 -49.91 100.34 5.41
N SER A 575 -49.76 101.54 5.97
CA SER A 575 -50.02 102.82 5.29
C SER A 575 -48.75 103.58 4.87
N SER A 576 -47.57 103.04 5.12
CA SER A 576 -46.27 103.62 4.74
C SER A 576 -45.61 102.86 3.59
N THR A 577 -44.31 103.07 3.39
CA THR A 577 -43.48 102.34 2.43
C THR A 577 -42.60 101.30 3.12
N GLY A 578 -42.29 100.24 2.38
CA GLY A 578 -41.42 99.15 2.80
C GLY A 578 -40.47 98.76 1.68
N ARG A 579 -39.27 98.32 2.03
CA ARG A 579 -38.26 97.83 1.11
C ARG A 579 -38.42 96.32 0.90
N VAL A 580 -38.39 95.94 -0.38
CA VAL A 580 -38.66 94.59 -0.88
C VAL A 580 -37.40 94.04 -1.56
N GLY A 581 -37.03 92.81 -1.23
CA GLY A 581 -36.06 91.99 -1.96
C GLY A 581 -36.75 90.95 -2.85
N ASN A 582 -35.97 90.13 -3.56
CA ASN A 582 -36.50 89.01 -4.34
C ASN A 582 -35.67 87.73 -4.12
N SER A 583 -36.29 86.70 -3.54
CA SER A 583 -35.59 85.50 -3.03
C SER A 583 -34.85 84.68 -4.09
N ASN A 584 -35.14 84.88 -5.38
CA ASN A 584 -34.53 84.12 -6.46
C ASN A 584 -33.22 84.73 -6.99
N PHE A 585 -32.91 85.97 -6.60
CA PHE A 585 -31.74 86.68 -7.10
C PHE A 585 -30.49 86.24 -6.32
N LEU A 586 -29.34 86.24 -7.00
CA LEU A 586 -28.03 85.89 -6.42
C LEU A 586 -27.19 87.13 -6.00
N ASN A 587 -27.77 88.32 -6.17
CA ASN A 587 -27.10 89.60 -5.91
C ASN A 587 -27.87 90.43 -4.87
N GLN A 588 -27.46 91.67 -4.65
CA GLN A 588 -28.02 92.59 -3.65
C GLN A 588 -29.53 92.80 -3.73
N ASN A 589 -30.14 92.56 -4.88
CA ASN A 589 -31.59 92.64 -5.05
C ASN A 589 -32.33 91.52 -4.31
N SER A 590 -31.63 90.48 -3.86
CA SER A 590 -32.23 89.43 -3.03
C SER A 590 -32.77 89.94 -1.70
N ILE A 591 -32.19 91.03 -1.19
CA ILE A 591 -32.69 91.71 0.00
C ILE A 591 -33.20 93.14 -0.26
N GLY A 592 -32.79 93.83 -1.33
CA GLY A 592 -33.07 95.26 -1.47
C GLY A 592 -33.31 95.74 -2.90
N LEU A 593 -34.32 95.17 -3.58
CA LEU A 593 -34.66 95.45 -4.99
C LEU A 593 -35.38 96.79 -5.20
N LYS A 594 -36.48 97.04 -4.48
CA LYS A 594 -37.39 98.18 -4.71
C LYS A 594 -38.14 98.59 -3.44
N VAL A 595 -38.73 99.78 -3.42
CA VAL A 595 -39.63 100.26 -2.36
C VAL A 595 -41.08 100.17 -2.85
N GLU A 596 -41.97 99.62 -2.03
CA GLU A 596 -43.40 99.48 -2.34
C GLU A 596 -44.28 99.90 -1.16
N THR A 597 -45.59 100.05 -1.39
CA THR A 597 -46.55 100.39 -0.33
C THR A 597 -46.78 99.19 0.58
N CYS A 598 -46.82 99.43 1.89
CA CYS A 598 -46.98 98.40 2.91
C CYS A 598 -48.36 97.72 2.89
N SER A 599 -49.29 98.16 2.06
CA SER A 599 -50.57 97.48 1.85
C SER A 599 -50.46 96.23 0.95
N LEU A 600 -49.33 96.05 0.26
CA LEU A 600 -49.12 94.91 -0.64
C LEU A 600 -48.66 93.67 0.13
N GLN A 601 -49.06 92.50 -0.37
CA GLN A 601 -48.78 91.20 0.25
C GLN A 601 -47.45 90.64 -0.28
N LYS A 602 -46.48 90.35 0.60
CA LYS A 602 -45.15 89.79 0.25
C LYS A 602 -44.75 88.66 1.20
N HIS A 603 -43.78 87.84 0.78
CA HIS A 603 -43.24 86.75 1.60
C HIS A 603 -42.22 87.25 2.63
N LEU A 604 -41.81 86.39 3.56
CA LEU A 604 -40.70 86.64 4.49
C LEU A 604 -39.58 85.62 4.26
N ILE A 605 -38.32 86.06 4.40
CA ILE A 605 -37.18 85.16 4.51
C ILE A 605 -37.03 84.78 6.00
N CYS A 606 -37.01 83.48 6.30
CA CYS A 606 -36.92 82.94 7.64
C CYS A 606 -35.58 82.22 7.85
N VAL A 607 -34.83 82.61 8.88
CA VAL A 607 -33.45 82.17 9.14
C VAL A 607 -33.39 81.40 10.46
N GLU A 608 -32.85 80.18 10.44
CA GLU A 608 -32.69 79.33 11.62
C GLU A 608 -31.75 79.95 12.66
N GLN A 609 -32.14 79.82 13.94
CA GLN A 609 -31.48 80.47 15.08
C GLN A 609 -30.60 79.58 15.93
#